data_AF-A0A919TCD4-F1
#
_entry.id   AF-A0A919TCD4-F1
#
_cell.length_a   1.000
_cell.length_b   1.000
_cell.length_c   1.000
_cell.angle_alpha   90.00
_cell.angle_beta   90.00
_cell.angle_gamma   90.00
#
_symmetry.space_group_name_H-M   'P 1'
#
loop_
_entity.id
_entity.type
_entity.pdbx_description
1 polymer ?
#
loop_
_entity_poly.entity_id
_entity_poly.type
_entity_poly.pdbx_seq_one_letter_code
_entity_poly.pdbx_strand_id
1 'polypeptide(L)'
;MRVRPVLVWAGLAAVLALTGCKASATDEAAPAAPAAAQADAPISAEALCAHLKKEAPRIEAVGSEVGAMAQLTVSIANLYGDHVDQLDGDVVDAQALKTCPDVRAELTKAAGIKSLAEL
;
A
#
# COMPACT_ATOMS: atom_id res chain seq x y z
N MET A 1 27.48 -12.96 47.92
CA MET A 1 28.84 -13.27 47.43
C MET A 1 28.97 -12.76 46.01
N ARG A 2 30.01 -11.91 45.76
CA ARG A 2 30.68 -11.53 44.48
C ARG A 2 29.77 -10.85 43.42
N VAL A 3 29.68 -9.52 43.28
CA VAL A 3 30.64 -8.42 42.97
C VAL A 3 31.28 -8.51 41.56
N ARG A 4 31.11 -7.41 40.79
CA ARG A 4 31.34 -7.10 39.35
C ARG A 4 32.82 -7.15 38.90
N PRO A 5 33.13 -7.13 37.57
CA PRO A 5 33.45 -5.85 36.86
C PRO A 5 33.02 -5.85 35.35
N VAL A 6 32.48 -4.79 34.74
CA VAL A 6 33.08 -3.53 34.25
C VAL A 6 34.37 -3.73 33.43
N LEU A 7 34.25 -3.63 32.10
CA LEU A 7 35.38 -3.34 31.21
C LEU A 7 34.97 -2.19 30.26
N VAL A 8 35.26 -1.00 30.77
CA VAL A 8 35.36 0.27 30.05
C VAL A 8 36.62 0.20 29.19
N TRP A 9 36.51 0.42 27.88
CA TRP A 9 37.64 0.86 27.06
C TRP A 9 37.28 2.21 26.44
N ALA A 10 37.85 3.24 27.05
CA ALA A 10 37.89 4.59 26.52
C ALA A 10 39.10 4.70 25.57
N GLY A 11 38.84 5.12 24.33
CA GLY A 11 39.86 5.59 23.38
C GLY A 11 39.49 7.00 22.94
N LEU A 12 40.33 7.97 23.30
CA LEU A 12 40.15 9.41 23.19
C LEU A 12 41.02 9.98 22.02
N ALA A 13 40.64 11.17 21.55
CA ALA A 13 41.33 12.12 20.63
C ALA A 13 41.03 11.96 19.12
N ALA A 14 40.16 12.76 18.49
CA ALA A 14 40.17 14.21 18.22
C ALA A 14 41.21 14.64 17.16
N VAL A 15 40.76 15.14 16.00
CA VAL A 15 40.92 16.55 15.51
C VAL A 15 40.28 16.70 14.12
N LEU A 16 39.68 17.88 13.92
CA LEU A 16 38.94 18.40 12.78
C LEU A 16 39.64 18.30 11.42
N ALA A 17 38.83 18.02 10.38
CA ALA A 17 39.01 18.62 9.06
C ALA A 17 37.67 19.24 8.62
N LEU A 18 37.65 20.57 8.51
CA LEU A 18 36.57 21.32 7.86
C LEU A 18 36.54 20.96 6.36
N THR A 19 35.34 20.91 5.77
CA THR A 19 34.91 21.63 4.55
C THR A 19 33.91 20.82 3.72
N GLY A 20 32.72 21.38 3.49
CA GLY A 20 31.95 21.12 2.28
C GLY A 20 30.72 20.21 2.36
N CYS A 21 29.55 20.86 2.50
CA CYS A 21 28.34 20.66 1.69
C CYS A 21 27.48 19.38 1.81
N LYS A 22 26.22 19.65 2.14
CA LYS A 22 24.97 18.87 1.97
C LYS A 22 24.73 17.68 2.88
N ALA A 23 23.87 17.93 3.86
CA ALA A 23 23.06 16.93 4.52
C ALA A 23 22.30 16.08 3.49
N SER A 24 22.45 14.77 3.56
CA SER A 24 21.50 13.80 3.05
C SER A 24 21.57 12.60 3.98
N ALA A 25 20.63 12.59 4.91
CA ALA A 25 20.35 11.44 5.75
C ALA A 25 19.61 10.41 4.90
N THR A 26 20.24 9.26 4.65
CA THR A 26 19.56 8.07 4.16
C THR A 26 20.39 6.86 4.59
N ASP A 27 19.89 6.07 5.53
CA ASP A 27 19.53 4.67 5.26
C ASP A 27 18.84 4.09 6.52
N GLU A 28 17.55 4.36 6.64
CA GLU A 28 16.64 3.52 7.42
C GLU A 28 15.76 2.82 6.38
N ALA A 29 16.20 1.64 5.96
CA ALA A 29 15.48 0.81 5.01
C ALA A 29 14.15 0.33 5.63
N ALA A 30 13.09 1.10 5.36
CA ALA A 30 11.69 0.71 5.54
C ALA A 30 11.27 -0.28 4.42
N PRO A 31 10.25 -1.13 4.65
CA PRO A 31 10.14 -2.44 4.03
C PRO A 31 9.76 -2.38 2.54
N ALA A 32 10.51 -3.13 1.73
CA ALA A 32 10.13 -3.48 0.36
C ALA A 32 8.98 -4.51 0.38
N ALA A 33 7.76 -4.09 0.72
CA ALA A 33 6.60 -4.97 0.81
C ALA A 33 5.63 -4.98 -0.40
N PRO A 34 5.42 -3.90 -1.19
CA PRO A 34 4.29 -3.89 -2.12
C PRO A 34 4.55 -4.68 -3.41
N ALA A 35 5.79 -4.75 -3.90
CA ALA A 35 6.09 -5.39 -5.18
C ALA A 35 6.05 -6.93 -5.12
N ALA A 36 6.44 -7.52 -3.98
CA ALA A 36 6.41 -8.97 -3.79
C ALA A 36 4.97 -9.47 -3.58
N ALA A 37 4.18 -8.79 -2.73
CA ALA A 37 2.79 -9.14 -2.48
C ALA A 37 1.90 -9.06 -3.73
N GLN A 38 2.21 -8.16 -4.67
CA GLN A 38 1.50 -8.06 -5.96
C GLN A 38 1.77 -9.24 -6.91
N ALA A 39 2.94 -9.89 -6.82
CA ALA A 39 3.33 -10.97 -7.72
C ALA A 39 2.61 -12.30 -7.40
N ASP A 40 2.22 -12.49 -6.15
CA ASP A 40 1.55 -13.70 -5.65
C ASP A 40 0.03 -13.55 -5.52
N ALA A 41 -0.54 -12.40 -5.91
CA ALA A 41 -1.97 -12.17 -5.82
C ALA A 41 -2.75 -13.13 -6.74
N PRO A 42 -3.85 -13.75 -6.27
CA PRO A 42 -4.64 -14.71 -7.05
C PRO A 42 -5.35 -14.03 -8.24
N ILE A 43 -5.56 -12.71 -8.17
CA ILE A 43 -6.13 -11.90 -9.22
C ILE A 43 -5.02 -11.04 -9.85
N SER A 44 -4.90 -11.12 -11.18
CA SER A 44 -3.98 -10.25 -11.94
C SER A 44 -4.45 -8.80 -11.96
N ALA A 45 -3.50 -7.87 -12.06
CA ALA A 45 -3.79 -6.44 -12.12
C ALA A 45 -4.63 -6.06 -13.36
N GLU A 46 -4.48 -6.79 -14.47
CA GLU A 46 -5.27 -6.61 -15.69
C GLU A 46 -6.71 -7.08 -15.49
N ALA A 47 -6.91 -8.23 -14.84
CA ALA A 47 -8.26 -8.75 -14.54
C ALA A 47 -9.00 -7.84 -13.55
N LEU A 48 -8.31 -7.38 -12.50
CA LEU A 48 -8.84 -6.38 -11.56
C LEU A 48 -9.27 -5.12 -12.32
N CYS A 49 -8.39 -4.57 -13.16
CA CYS A 49 -8.70 -3.35 -13.89
C CYS A 49 -9.88 -3.52 -14.86
N ALA A 50 -9.96 -4.64 -15.58
CA ALA A 50 -11.08 -4.94 -16.46
C ALA A 50 -12.40 -5.04 -15.69
N HIS A 51 -12.36 -5.65 -14.51
CA HIS A 51 -13.52 -5.73 -13.60
C HIS A 51 -13.95 -4.35 -13.10
N LEU A 52 -13.02 -3.54 -12.58
CA LEU A 52 -13.32 -2.17 -12.11
C LEU A 52 -13.92 -1.30 -13.21
N LYS A 53 -13.40 -1.38 -14.45
CA LYS A 53 -13.96 -0.67 -15.62
C LYS A 53 -15.40 -1.07 -15.93
N LYS A 54 -15.70 -2.37 -15.85
CA LYS A 54 -17.05 -2.89 -16.08
C LYS A 54 -18.03 -2.43 -15.01
N GLU A 55 -17.54 -2.27 -13.79
CA GLU A 55 -18.34 -2.02 -12.58
C GLU A 55 -18.54 -0.54 -12.29
N ALA A 56 -17.61 0.32 -12.75
CA ALA A 56 -17.64 1.76 -12.53
C ALA A 56 -18.99 2.42 -12.84
N PRO A 57 -19.64 2.19 -14.00
CA PRO A 57 -20.94 2.83 -14.28
C PRO A 57 -22.02 2.44 -13.27
N ARG A 58 -21.97 1.22 -12.73
CA ARG A 58 -22.94 0.75 -11.74
C ARG A 58 -22.67 1.36 -10.37
N ILE A 59 -21.41 1.49 -9.98
CA ILE A 59 -20.99 2.06 -8.70
C ILE A 59 -21.27 3.56 -8.66
N GLU A 60 -20.97 4.28 -9.74
CA GLU A 60 -21.25 5.72 -9.87
C GLU A 60 -22.76 6.02 -9.85
N ALA A 61 -23.57 5.15 -10.44
CA ALA A 61 -25.02 5.30 -10.47
C ALA A 61 -25.69 5.15 -9.08
N VAL A 62 -24.98 4.65 -8.06
CA VAL A 62 -25.53 4.53 -6.70
C VAL A 62 -25.86 5.91 -6.09
N GLY A 63 -25.08 6.94 -6.41
CA GLY A 63 -25.35 8.32 -5.97
C GLY A 63 -25.16 8.59 -4.47
N SER A 64 -24.57 7.65 -3.73
CA SER A 64 -24.23 7.78 -2.30
C SER A 64 -22.85 7.22 -2.05
N GLU A 65 -21.99 7.95 -1.32
CA GLU A 65 -20.62 7.51 -1.00
C GLU A 65 -20.60 6.15 -0.30
N VAL A 66 -21.40 6.00 0.76
CA VAL A 66 -21.49 4.73 1.52
C VAL A 66 -22.03 3.60 0.64
N GLY A 67 -23.02 3.89 -0.20
CA GLY A 67 -23.58 2.89 -1.12
C GLY A 67 -22.59 2.46 -2.20
N ALA A 68 -21.84 3.41 -2.76
CA ALA A 68 -20.80 3.15 -3.75
C ALA A 68 -19.64 2.37 -3.15
N MET A 69 -19.22 2.71 -1.92
CA MET A 69 -18.22 1.94 -1.16
C MET A 69 -18.69 0.50 -0.95
N ALA A 70 -19.91 0.28 -0.45
CA ALA A 70 -20.45 -1.06 -0.25
C ALA A 70 -20.52 -1.86 -1.56
N GLN A 71 -20.98 -1.23 -2.64
CA GLN A 71 -21.04 -1.86 -3.96
C GLN A 71 -19.64 -2.22 -4.49
N LEU A 72 -18.66 -1.34 -4.26
CA LEU A 72 -17.27 -1.54 -4.65
C LEU A 72 -16.62 -2.68 -3.85
N THR A 73 -16.75 -2.71 -2.52
CA THR A 73 -16.26 -3.80 -1.65
C THR A 73 -16.85 -5.14 -2.09
N VAL A 74 -18.18 -5.21 -2.26
CA VAL A 74 -18.85 -6.46 -2.69
C VAL A 74 -18.40 -6.87 -4.09
N SER A 75 -18.23 -5.92 -5.00
CA SER A 75 -17.79 -6.21 -6.37
C SER A 75 -16.38 -6.81 -6.40
N ILE A 76 -15.45 -6.26 -5.61
CA ILE A 76 -14.08 -6.76 -5.51
C ILE A 76 -14.05 -8.13 -4.80
N ALA A 77 -14.80 -8.30 -3.71
CA ALA A 77 -14.92 -9.59 -3.05
C ALA A 77 -15.46 -10.68 -3.99
N ASN A 78 -16.46 -10.35 -4.81
CA ASN A 78 -17.01 -11.27 -5.82
C ASN A 78 -15.99 -11.63 -6.91
N LEU A 79 -15.07 -10.72 -7.26
CA LEU A 79 -13.99 -11.02 -8.21
C LEU A 79 -13.01 -12.05 -7.62
N TYR A 80 -12.70 -11.92 -6.32
CA TYR A 80 -11.81 -12.85 -5.62
C TYR A 80 -12.46 -14.22 -5.39
N GLY A 81 -13.79 -14.27 -5.20
CA GLY A 81 -14.54 -15.52 -5.13
C GLY A 81 -14.00 -16.46 -4.04
N ASP A 82 -13.57 -17.66 -4.43
CA ASP A 82 -12.99 -18.66 -3.52
C ASP A 82 -11.66 -18.22 -2.89
N HIS A 83 -11.05 -17.14 -3.39
CA HIS A 83 -9.80 -16.55 -2.87
C HIS A 83 -10.05 -15.31 -2.01
N VAL A 84 -11.27 -15.05 -1.55
CA VAL A 84 -11.59 -13.84 -0.76
C VAL A 84 -10.80 -13.77 0.56
N ASP A 85 -10.33 -14.89 1.08
CA ASP A 85 -9.41 -14.96 2.24
C ASP A 85 -8.03 -14.34 1.95
N GLN A 86 -7.69 -14.16 0.67
CA GLN A 86 -6.46 -13.54 0.18
C GLN A 86 -6.70 -12.12 -0.35
N LEU A 87 -7.91 -11.57 -0.15
CA LEU A 87 -8.22 -10.19 -0.52
C LEU A 87 -7.49 -9.21 0.41
N ASP A 88 -6.56 -8.45 -0.16
CA ASP A 88 -5.81 -7.41 0.52
C ASP A 88 -6.04 -6.07 -0.20
N GLY A 89 -6.62 -5.11 0.52
CA GLY A 89 -6.95 -3.80 -0.03
C GLY A 89 -5.73 -3.00 -0.51
N ASP A 90 -4.56 -3.14 0.13
CA ASP A 90 -3.32 -2.47 -0.30
C ASP A 90 -2.83 -3.04 -1.63
N VAL A 91 -2.91 -4.37 -1.80
CA VAL A 91 -2.55 -5.03 -3.06
C VAL A 91 -3.51 -4.61 -4.17
N VAL A 92 -4.81 -4.61 -3.90
CA VAL A 92 -5.85 -4.17 -4.84
C VAL A 92 -5.64 -2.71 -5.26
N ASP A 93 -5.40 -1.82 -4.29
CA ASP A 93 -5.16 -0.40 -4.57
C ASP A 93 -3.94 -0.19 -5.46
N ALA A 94 -2.83 -0.86 -5.13
CA ALA A 94 -1.59 -0.73 -5.87
C ALA A 94 -1.69 -1.34 -7.29
N GLN A 95 -2.38 -2.47 -7.44
CA GLN A 95 -2.66 -3.05 -8.76
C GLN A 95 -3.50 -2.08 -9.61
N ALA A 96 -4.59 -1.54 -9.05
CA ALA A 96 -5.48 -0.61 -9.76
C ALA A 96 -4.76 0.70 -10.13
N LEU A 97 -3.93 1.24 -9.23
CA LEU A 97 -3.14 2.44 -9.48
C LEU A 97 -2.17 2.25 -10.67
N LYS A 98 -1.63 1.05 -10.83
CA LYS A 98 -0.69 0.71 -11.90
C LYS A 98 -1.37 0.52 -13.25
N THR A 99 -2.54 -0.13 -13.31
CA THR A 99 -3.15 -0.57 -14.57
C THR A 99 -4.35 0.27 -15.02
N CYS A 100 -5.07 0.93 -14.12
CA CYS A 100 -6.06 1.95 -14.45
C CYS A 100 -6.23 3.01 -13.34
N PRO A 101 -5.27 3.94 -13.24
CA PRO A 101 -5.31 5.00 -12.23
C PRO A 101 -6.57 5.89 -12.33
N ASP A 102 -7.07 6.15 -13.53
CA ASP A 102 -8.25 7.00 -13.73
C ASP A 102 -9.51 6.35 -13.16
N VAL A 103 -9.74 5.06 -13.47
CA VAL A 103 -10.88 4.29 -12.98
C VAL A 103 -10.82 4.13 -11.47
N ARG A 104 -9.62 3.89 -10.92
CA ARG A 104 -9.39 3.88 -9.47
C ARG A 104 -9.82 5.22 -8.86
N ALA A 105 -9.38 6.35 -9.43
CA ALA A 105 -9.68 7.68 -8.90
C ALA A 105 -11.19 8.01 -8.97
N GLU A 106 -11.86 7.60 -10.05
CA GLU A 106 -13.32 7.73 -10.19
C GLU A 106 -14.06 6.94 -9.11
N LEU A 107 -13.68 5.67 -8.93
CA LEU A 107 -14.29 4.78 -7.96
C LEU A 107 -14.03 5.20 -6.50
N THR A 108 -12.81 5.60 -6.15
CA THR A 108 -12.52 6.05 -4.78
C THR A 108 -13.24 7.36 -4.47
N LYS A 109 -13.35 8.27 -5.45
CA LYS A 109 -14.16 9.48 -5.33
C LYS A 109 -15.64 9.14 -5.15
N ALA A 110 -16.19 8.23 -5.95
CA ALA A 110 -17.59 7.81 -5.84
C ALA A 110 -17.88 7.17 -4.47
N ALA A 111 -16.93 6.40 -3.93
CA ALA A 111 -17.02 5.73 -2.64
C ALA A 111 -16.67 6.61 -1.42
N GLY A 112 -16.21 7.85 -1.62
CA GLY A 112 -15.80 8.73 -0.52
C GLY A 112 -14.54 8.29 0.24
N ILE A 113 -13.71 7.44 -0.37
CA ILE A 113 -12.47 6.91 0.20
C ILE A 113 -11.24 7.45 -0.54
N LYS A 114 -10.06 7.35 0.08
CA LYS A 114 -8.81 7.82 -0.55
C LYS A 114 -8.06 6.73 -1.30
N SER A 115 -8.33 5.48 -0.93
CA SER A 115 -7.64 4.29 -1.39
C SER A 115 -8.58 3.09 -1.36
N LEU A 116 -8.42 2.14 -2.27
CA LEU A 116 -9.09 0.83 -2.19
C LEU A 116 -8.61 0.02 -0.97
N ALA A 117 -7.53 0.43 -0.31
CA ALA A 117 -7.08 -0.12 0.97
C ALA A 117 -8.01 0.22 2.15
N GLU A 118 -8.93 1.17 1.99
CA GLU A 118 -9.91 1.57 3.02
C GLU A 118 -11.23 0.77 2.93
N LEU A 119 -11.32 -0.22 2.04
CA LEU A 119 -12.51 -1.05 1.77
C LEU A 119 -12.72 -2.20 2.74
#